data_AF-A0A967JMB2-F1
#
_entry.id   AF-A0A967JMB2-F1
#
_cell.length_a   1.000
_cell.length_b   1.000
_cell.length_c   1.000
_cell.angle_alpha   90.00
_cell.angle_beta   90.00
_cell.angle_gamma   90.00
#
_symmetry.space_group_name_H-M   'P 1'
#
loop_
_entity.id
_entity.type
_entity.pdbx_description
1 polymer ?
#
loop_
_entity_poly.entity_id
_entity_poly.type
_entity_poly.pdbx_seq_one_letter_code
_entity_poly.pdbx_strand_id
1 'polypeptide(L)'
;MAYADLPMPRSWPAYLPHTLVLEYFERYAREYDLERHLTTGTEVSRVEPTDDGWEVTVRGRDGTSRTARYRSVFVCTGHHWAPHVPHWPGTFAGDFLHSREYRDPERFSGRRVLVIGIGNSGTDIAVDATGTAARVALSTRRGAHVVPRFVLGRPTDQWTGPETAGLPLPLARAAYRVLLWLSRG
;
A
#
# COMPACT_ATOMS: atom_id res chain seq x y z
N MET A 1 9.82 -0.19 8.89
CA MET A 1 9.23 -1.23 8.00
C MET A 1 9.87 -2.61 8.17
N ALA A 2 11.05 -2.75 8.79
CA ALA A 2 11.60 -4.07 9.12
C ALA A 2 10.85 -4.72 10.30
N TYR A 3 10.78 -6.05 10.31
CA TYR A 3 10.53 -6.84 11.51
C TYR A 3 11.64 -6.60 12.55
N ALA A 4 11.28 -6.66 13.83
CA ALA A 4 12.12 -6.21 14.94
C ALA A 4 13.39 -7.07 15.12
N ASP A 5 13.31 -8.34 14.76
CA ASP A 5 14.33 -9.38 14.91
C ASP A 5 15.21 -9.57 13.66
N LEU A 6 14.81 -9.03 12.50
CA LEU A 6 15.62 -9.05 11.28
C LEU A 6 15.72 -7.65 10.65
N PRO A 7 16.75 -6.86 10.98
CA PRO A 7 16.90 -5.53 10.42
C PRO A 7 17.21 -5.58 8.91
N MET A 8 16.71 -4.57 8.18
CA MET A 8 17.09 -4.33 6.79
C MET A 8 18.57 -3.91 6.70
N PRO A 9 19.28 -4.28 5.61
CA PRO A 9 20.66 -3.86 5.40
C PRO A 9 20.85 -2.34 5.44
N ARG A 10 21.92 -1.87 6.10
CA ARG A 10 22.23 -0.43 6.19
C ARG A 10 22.60 0.22 4.84
N SER A 11 22.99 -0.59 3.86
CA SER A 11 23.30 -0.14 2.50
C SER A 11 22.06 0.19 1.68
N TRP A 12 20.88 -0.24 2.12
CA TRP A 12 19.63 0.03 1.41
C TRP A 12 19.17 1.48 1.58
N PRO A 13 18.44 2.03 0.58
CA PRO A 13 17.92 3.38 0.69
C PRO A 13 16.86 3.49 1.80
N ALA A 14 16.70 4.68 2.36
CA ALA A 14 15.75 4.92 3.45
C ALA A 14 14.28 4.67 3.03
N TYR A 15 13.94 4.95 1.77
CA TYR A 15 12.66 4.59 1.17
C TYR A 15 12.90 3.53 0.09
N LEU A 16 12.32 2.36 0.29
CA LEU A 16 12.59 1.18 -0.54
C LEU A 16 11.69 1.14 -1.78
N PRO A 17 12.24 0.81 -2.96
CA PRO A 17 11.42 0.34 -4.06
C PRO A 17 10.77 -1.00 -3.71
N HIS A 18 9.65 -1.32 -4.36
CA HIS A 18 8.89 -2.55 -4.10
C HIS A 18 9.73 -3.83 -4.28
N THR A 19 10.73 -3.82 -5.16
CA THR A 19 11.65 -4.94 -5.39
C THR A 19 12.50 -5.27 -4.17
N LEU A 20 13.05 -4.26 -3.48
CA LEU A 20 13.82 -4.47 -2.25
C LEU A 20 12.91 -4.86 -1.08
N VAL A 21 11.67 -4.38 -1.05
CA VAL A 21 10.69 -4.85 -0.06
C VAL A 21 10.38 -6.34 -0.26
N LEU A 22 10.21 -6.79 -1.51
CA LEU A 22 10.04 -8.21 -1.82
C LEU A 22 11.28 -9.03 -1.40
N GLU A 23 12.48 -8.58 -1.78
CA GLU A 23 13.75 -9.23 -1.40
C GLU A 23 13.86 -9.40 0.13
N TYR A 24 13.44 -8.39 0.89
CA TYR A 24 13.42 -8.45 2.35
C TYR A 24 12.45 -9.52 2.87
N PHE A 25 11.24 -9.60 2.34
CA PHE A 25 10.27 -10.60 2.78
C PHE A 25 10.69 -12.02 2.40
N GLU A 26 11.27 -12.22 1.22
CA GLU A 26 11.83 -13.50 0.83
C GLU A 26 13.01 -13.90 1.73
N ARG A 27 13.90 -12.95 2.06
CA ARG A 27 14.98 -13.19 3.02
C ARG A 27 14.44 -13.57 4.39
N TYR A 28 13.42 -12.87 4.89
CA TYR A 28 12.78 -13.18 6.16
C TYR A 28 12.15 -14.58 6.16
N ALA A 29 11.45 -14.95 5.09
CA ALA A 29 10.85 -16.27 4.95
C ALA A 29 11.90 -17.39 4.96
N ARG A 30 13.06 -17.18 4.32
CA ARG A 30 14.18 -18.14 4.34
C ARG A 30 14.88 -18.22 5.69
N GLU A 31 15.17 -17.08 6.32
CA GLU A 31 15.88 -17.03 7.62
C GLU A 31 15.16 -17.84 8.70
N TYR A 32 13.82 -17.76 8.73
CA TYR A 32 12.99 -18.43 9.72
C TYR A 32 12.32 -19.72 9.22
N ASP A 33 12.76 -20.24 8.07
CA ASP A 33 12.23 -21.46 7.44
C ASP A 33 10.69 -21.50 7.39
N LEU A 34 10.09 -20.37 6.98
CA LEU A 34 8.64 -20.23 6.88
C LEU A 34 8.10 -20.87 5.59
N GLU A 35 8.93 -21.01 4.57
CA GLU A 35 8.55 -21.54 3.26
C GLU A 35 7.99 -22.96 3.35
N ARG A 36 8.50 -23.80 4.27
CA ARG A 36 7.97 -25.15 4.51
C ARG A 36 6.51 -25.19 4.98
N HIS A 37 6.01 -24.07 5.51
CA HIS A 37 4.63 -23.92 5.98
C HIS A 37 3.72 -23.27 4.94
N LEU A 38 4.25 -22.86 3.79
CA LEU A 38 3.49 -22.20 2.73
C LEU A 38 3.01 -23.23 1.69
N THR A 39 1.73 -23.19 1.38
CA THR A 39 1.17 -23.88 0.21
C THR A 39 0.74 -22.84 -0.80
N THR A 40 1.55 -22.62 -1.84
CA THR A 40 1.25 -21.65 -2.90
C THR A 40 0.27 -22.24 -3.92
N GLY A 41 -0.28 -21.39 -4.80
CA GLY A 41 -1.25 -21.83 -5.82
C GLY A 41 -2.54 -22.42 -5.24
N THR A 42 -2.86 -22.10 -3.99
CA THR A 42 -3.99 -22.62 -3.24
C THR A 42 -4.84 -21.46 -2.75
N GLU A 43 -6.07 -21.36 -3.25
CA GLU A 43 -7.04 -20.35 -2.84
C GLU A 43 -7.83 -20.86 -1.64
N VAL A 44 -7.97 -20.05 -0.58
CA VAL A 44 -8.92 -20.32 0.50
C VAL A 44 -10.29 -19.79 0.06
N SER A 45 -11.22 -20.68 -0.26
CA SER A 45 -12.54 -20.32 -0.79
C SER A 45 -13.61 -20.20 0.30
N ARG A 46 -13.45 -20.93 1.42
CA ARG A 46 -14.41 -20.92 2.53
C ARG A 46 -13.72 -21.17 3.86
N VAL A 47 -14.17 -20.49 4.90
CA VAL A 47 -13.76 -20.68 6.29
C VAL A 47 -15.02 -20.66 7.14
N GLU A 48 -15.28 -21.75 7.86
CA GLU A 48 -16.51 -21.94 8.64
C GLU A 48 -16.19 -22.39 10.06
N PRO A 49 -16.89 -21.88 11.08
CA PRO A 49 -16.72 -22.34 12.44
C PRO A 49 -17.33 -23.75 12.62
N THR A 50 -16.68 -24.56 13.44
CA THR A 50 -17.20 -25.84 13.97
C THR A 50 -17.28 -25.78 15.49
N ASP A 51 -17.79 -26.84 16.13
CA ASP A 51 -17.88 -26.93 17.59
C ASP A 51 -16.49 -26.82 18.28
N ASP A 52 -15.43 -27.27 17.61
CA ASP A 52 -14.07 -27.41 18.14
C ASP A 52 -12.98 -26.66 17.33
N GLY A 53 -13.37 -25.83 16.36
CA GLY A 53 -12.42 -25.11 15.51
C GLY A 53 -13.05 -24.54 14.25
N TRP A 54 -12.39 -24.78 13.12
CA TRP A 54 -12.74 -24.24 11.82
C TRP A 54 -12.56 -25.29 10.73
N GLU A 55 -13.51 -25.33 9.80
CA GLU A 55 -13.37 -26.02 8.52
C GLU A 55 -12.92 -25.01 7.45
N VAL A 56 -11.81 -25.31 6.80
CA VAL A 56 -11.22 -24.46 5.76
C VAL A 56 -11.22 -25.24 4.46
N THR A 57 -11.96 -24.72 3.48
CA THR A 57 -11.99 -25.25 2.11
C THR A 57 -11.01 -24.48 1.26
N VAL A 58 -10.13 -25.22 0.60
CA VAL A 58 -9.15 -24.67 -0.33
C VAL A 58 -9.32 -25.26 -1.73
N ARG A 59 -8.97 -24.46 -2.74
CA ARG A 59 -9.04 -24.81 -4.15
C ARG A 59 -7.65 -24.70 -4.79
N GLY A 60 -7.18 -25.79 -5.39
CA GLY A 60 -5.95 -25.84 -6.18
C GLY A 60 -6.13 -25.22 -7.58
N ARG A 61 -5.02 -24.93 -8.26
CA ARG A 61 -5.05 -24.42 -9.65
C ARG A 61 -5.63 -25.42 -10.66
N ASP A 62 -5.56 -26.70 -10.34
CA ASP A 62 -6.17 -27.80 -11.11
C ASP A 62 -7.71 -27.88 -10.94
N GLY A 63 -8.29 -26.98 -10.13
CA GLY A 63 -9.71 -26.96 -9.82
C GLY A 63 -10.13 -27.92 -8.71
N THR A 64 -9.20 -28.74 -8.19
CA THR A 64 -9.51 -29.65 -7.09
C THR A 64 -9.78 -28.86 -5.82
N SER A 65 -10.77 -29.31 -5.05
CA SER A 65 -11.14 -28.70 -3.78
C SER A 65 -10.96 -29.70 -2.66
N ARG A 66 -10.40 -29.25 -1.53
CA ARG A 66 -10.24 -30.05 -0.32
C ARG A 66 -10.62 -29.22 0.90
N THR A 67 -11.20 -29.88 1.89
CA THR A 67 -11.55 -29.26 3.18
C THR A 67 -10.73 -29.91 4.28
N ALA A 68 -10.20 -29.11 5.20
CA ALA A 68 -9.45 -29.57 6.35
C ALA A 68 -9.87 -28.80 7.61
N ARG A 69 -9.71 -29.44 8.77
CA ARG A 69 -10.03 -28.86 10.07
C ARG A 69 -8.80 -28.21 10.70
N TYR A 70 -8.99 -27.03 11.28
CA TYR A 70 -7.97 -26.26 11.98
C TYR A 70 -8.53 -25.75 13.31
N ARG A 71 -7.72 -25.79 14.36
CA ARG A 71 -8.10 -25.21 15.67
C ARG A 71 -8.28 -23.69 15.61
N SER A 72 -7.51 -23.03 14.75
CA SER A 72 -7.49 -21.56 14.65
C SER A 72 -7.15 -21.13 13.24
N VAL A 73 -7.69 -19.98 12.84
CA VAL A 73 -7.47 -19.37 11.52
C VAL A 73 -7.03 -17.92 11.70
N PHE A 74 -5.92 -17.56 11.07
CA PHE A 74 -5.45 -16.18 11.00
C PHE A 74 -5.68 -15.66 9.58
N VAL A 75 -6.48 -14.60 9.45
CA VAL A 75 -6.82 -14.00 8.15
C VAL A 75 -5.82 -12.88 7.83
N CYS A 76 -4.97 -13.14 6.84
CA CYS A 76 -3.89 -12.23 6.44
C CYS A 76 -4.03 -11.76 4.98
N THR A 77 -5.26 -11.61 4.46
CA THR A 77 -5.56 -11.29 3.05
C THR A 77 -5.32 -9.83 2.66
N GLY A 78 -5.10 -8.95 3.64
CA GLY A 78 -5.00 -7.51 3.41
C GLY A 78 -6.31 -6.88 2.94
N HIS A 79 -6.30 -5.57 2.68
CA HIS A 79 -7.52 -4.80 2.37
C HIS A 79 -7.41 -3.89 1.12
N HIS A 80 -6.26 -3.89 0.43
CA HIS A 80 -6.01 -3.04 -0.74
C HIS A 80 -6.26 -3.74 -2.09
N TRP A 81 -6.98 -4.87 -2.11
CA TRP A 81 -7.19 -5.64 -3.33
C TRP A 81 -8.54 -5.37 -4.01
N ALA A 82 -9.60 -5.01 -3.28
CA ALA A 82 -10.90 -4.70 -3.87
C ALA A 82 -10.99 -3.21 -4.21
N PRO A 83 -11.13 -2.82 -5.50
CA PRO A 83 -11.23 -1.42 -5.89
C PRO A 83 -12.56 -0.83 -5.43
N HIS A 84 -12.54 0.42 -4.96
CA HIS A 84 -13.74 1.17 -4.64
C HIS A 84 -13.97 2.23 -5.71
N VAL A 85 -14.93 1.96 -6.60
CA VAL A 85 -15.35 2.88 -7.66
C VAL A 85 -16.70 3.45 -7.29
N PRO A 86 -16.80 4.73 -6.86
CA PRO A 86 -18.08 5.33 -6.56
C PRO A 86 -18.90 5.51 -7.84
N HIS A 87 -20.22 5.56 -7.68
CA HIS A 87 -21.10 5.92 -8.79
C HIS A 87 -20.96 7.40 -9.14
N TRP A 88 -20.93 7.71 -10.43
CA TRP A 88 -20.97 9.07 -10.96
C TRP A 88 -22.12 9.22 -11.95
N PRO A 89 -22.90 10.32 -11.88
CA PRO A 89 -23.93 10.59 -12.87
C PRO A 89 -23.33 10.95 -14.24
N GLY A 90 -24.01 10.56 -15.31
CA GLY A 90 -23.63 10.86 -16.69
C GLY A 90 -22.83 9.74 -17.37
N THR A 91 -22.32 10.04 -18.57
CA THR A 91 -21.51 9.12 -19.37
C THR A 91 -20.19 9.77 -19.74
N PHE A 92 -19.12 8.97 -19.76
CA PHE A 92 -17.81 9.39 -20.21
C PHE A 92 -17.39 8.52 -21.40
N ALA A 93 -17.08 9.15 -22.53
CA ALA A 93 -16.71 8.46 -23.76
C ALA A 93 -15.22 8.11 -23.83
N GLY A 94 -14.41 8.57 -22.87
CA GLY A 94 -12.98 8.23 -22.79
C GLY A 94 -12.72 7.00 -21.91
N ASP A 95 -11.44 6.63 -21.82
CA ASP A 95 -11.02 5.50 -21.02
C ASP A 95 -11.08 5.80 -19.52
N PHE A 96 -11.70 4.90 -18.76
CA PHE A 96 -11.75 4.93 -17.31
C PHE A 96 -10.86 3.82 -16.73
N LEU A 97 -10.15 4.12 -15.64
CA LEU A 97 -9.24 3.19 -14.98
C LEU A 97 -9.21 3.43 -13.47
N HIS A 98 -9.33 2.38 -12.65
CA HIS A 98 -9.03 2.47 -11.23
C HIS A 98 -7.51 2.36 -10.98
N SER A 99 -6.97 2.98 -9.93
CA SER A 99 -5.53 2.95 -9.62
C SER A 99 -4.94 1.53 -9.51
N ARG A 100 -5.77 0.55 -9.13
CA ARG A 100 -5.42 -0.89 -9.08
C ARG A 100 -4.91 -1.43 -10.42
N GLU A 101 -5.46 -0.92 -11.52
CA GLU A 101 -5.18 -1.36 -12.89
C GLU A 101 -4.06 -0.55 -13.55
N TYR A 102 -3.56 0.48 -12.87
CA TYR A 102 -2.40 1.25 -13.32
C TYR A 102 -1.11 0.40 -13.21
N ARG A 103 -0.23 0.54 -14.20
CA ARG A 103 1.04 -0.18 -14.28
C ARG A 103 2.17 0.74 -14.71
N ASP A 104 1.91 1.57 -15.71
CA ASP A 104 2.90 2.41 -16.35
C ASP A 104 2.25 3.67 -16.96
N PRO A 105 2.98 4.78 -17.11
CA PRO A 105 2.47 6.04 -17.66
C PRO A 105 2.35 6.06 -19.20
N GLU A 106 2.91 5.09 -19.93
CA GLU A 106 2.97 5.09 -21.40
C GLU A 106 1.57 5.11 -22.02
N ARG A 107 0.60 4.44 -21.38
CA ARG A 107 -0.82 4.47 -21.80
C ARG A 107 -1.45 5.87 -21.80
N PHE A 108 -0.81 6.85 -21.17
CA PHE A 108 -1.27 8.24 -21.11
C PHE A 108 -0.61 9.14 -22.14
N SER A 109 0.29 8.62 -22.97
CA SER A 109 1.06 9.40 -23.96
C SER A 109 0.16 10.26 -24.84
N GLY A 110 0.39 11.58 -24.82
CA GLY A 110 -0.37 12.56 -25.60
C GLY A 110 -1.83 12.77 -25.16
N ARG A 111 -2.30 12.12 -24.10
CA ARG A 111 -3.68 12.20 -23.62
C ARG A 111 -3.87 13.33 -22.61
N ARG A 112 -5.14 13.69 -22.39
CA ARG A 112 -5.56 14.53 -21.27
C ARG A 112 -6.06 13.63 -20.14
N VAL A 113 -5.34 13.61 -19.03
CA VAL A 113 -5.60 12.72 -17.89
C VAL A 113 -6.22 13.50 -16.74
N LEU A 114 -7.31 12.98 -16.19
CA LEU A 114 -7.90 13.43 -14.94
C LEU A 114 -7.70 12.34 -13.89
N VAL A 115 -6.97 12.63 -12.82
CA VAL A 115 -6.85 11.75 -11.65
C VAL A 115 -7.84 12.20 -10.59
N ILE A 116 -8.65 11.26 -10.09
CA ILE A 116 -9.68 11.54 -9.08
C ILE A 116 -9.19 11.03 -7.72
N GLY A 117 -8.94 11.95 -6.79
CA GLY A 117 -8.55 11.67 -5.41
C GLY A 117 -7.07 11.95 -5.13
N ILE A 118 -6.81 12.70 -4.04
CA ILE A 118 -5.48 13.06 -3.55
C ILE A 118 -4.94 12.04 -2.51
N GLY A 119 -5.24 10.77 -2.72
CA GLY A 119 -4.57 9.69 -1.96
C GLY A 119 -3.12 9.53 -2.44
N ASN A 120 -2.31 8.76 -1.72
CA ASN A 120 -0.92 8.51 -2.12
C ASN A 120 -0.83 7.95 -3.55
N SER A 121 -1.62 6.91 -3.88
CA SER A 121 -1.65 6.36 -5.24
C SER A 121 -2.09 7.37 -6.29
N GLY A 122 -3.10 8.19 -6.01
CA GLY A 122 -3.58 9.21 -6.96
C GLY A 122 -2.53 10.29 -7.21
N THR A 123 -1.83 10.71 -6.15
CA THR A 123 -0.76 11.71 -6.25
C THR A 123 0.44 11.15 -7.02
N ASP A 124 0.88 9.94 -6.71
CA ASP A 124 1.99 9.28 -7.41
C ASP A 124 1.65 9.07 -8.89
N ILE A 125 0.46 8.56 -9.23
CA ILE A 125 0.01 8.39 -10.62
C ILE A 125 -0.09 9.73 -11.34
N ALA A 126 -0.60 10.78 -10.69
CA ALA A 126 -0.70 12.10 -11.29
C ALA A 126 0.68 12.65 -11.64
N VAL A 127 1.66 12.52 -10.74
CA VAL A 127 3.04 12.93 -10.97
C VAL A 127 3.67 12.10 -12.10
N ASP A 128 3.53 10.78 -12.06
CA ASP A 128 4.10 9.88 -13.07
C ASP A 128 3.54 10.17 -14.48
N ALA A 129 2.22 10.37 -14.57
CA ALA A 129 1.55 10.72 -15.82
C ALA A 129 2.04 12.05 -16.44
N THR A 130 2.62 12.97 -15.67
CA THR A 130 3.12 14.24 -16.23
C THR A 130 4.28 14.04 -17.20
N GLY A 131 5.01 12.92 -17.12
CA GLY A 131 6.10 12.60 -18.03
C GLY A 131 5.67 12.27 -19.47
N THR A 132 4.43 11.83 -19.67
CA THR A 132 3.94 11.32 -20.97
C THR A 132 2.65 11.99 -21.46
N ALA A 133 1.77 12.42 -20.54
CA ALA A 133 0.49 13.00 -20.91
C ALA A 133 0.62 14.45 -21.44
N ALA A 134 -0.27 14.82 -22.37
CA ALA A 134 -0.37 16.20 -22.86
C ALA A 134 -0.88 17.16 -21.78
N ARG A 135 -1.70 16.67 -20.85
CA ARG A 135 -2.16 17.43 -19.68
C ARG A 135 -2.59 16.48 -18.56
N VAL A 136 -2.23 16.81 -17.33
CA VAL A 136 -2.72 16.12 -16.13
C VAL A 136 -3.46 17.11 -15.24
N ALA A 137 -4.61 16.69 -14.71
CA ALA A 137 -5.34 17.40 -13.67
C ALA A 137 -5.62 16.45 -12.50
N LEU A 138 -5.51 16.96 -11.27
CA LEU A 138 -5.83 16.23 -10.04
C LEU A 138 -7.08 16.82 -9.41
N SER A 139 -8.16 16.03 -9.36
CA SER A 139 -9.41 16.40 -8.70
C SER A 139 -9.39 15.94 -7.25
N THR A 140 -9.69 16.85 -6.32
CA THR A 140 -9.74 16.57 -4.88
C THR A 140 -11.03 17.09 -4.25
N ARG A 141 -11.54 16.37 -3.25
CA ARG A 141 -12.76 16.75 -2.52
C ARG A 141 -12.49 17.69 -1.35
N ARG A 142 -11.44 17.44 -0.56
CA ARG A 142 -11.13 18.17 0.69
C ARG A 142 -9.68 18.65 0.78
N GLY A 143 -8.88 18.46 -0.27
CA GLY A 143 -7.43 18.64 -0.22
C GLY A 143 -6.74 17.62 0.69
N ALA A 144 -5.41 17.68 0.75
CA ALA A 144 -4.60 16.91 1.69
C ALA A 144 -3.33 17.70 2.04
N HIS A 145 -2.73 17.39 3.18
CA HIS A 145 -1.39 17.86 3.49
C HIS A 145 -0.38 17.03 2.71
N VAL A 146 0.47 17.69 1.93
CA VAL A 146 1.59 17.06 1.23
C VAL A 146 2.83 17.29 2.08
N VAL A 147 3.42 16.20 2.58
CA VAL A 147 4.61 16.22 3.43
C VAL A 147 5.75 15.57 2.65
N PRO A 148 6.94 16.19 2.58
CA PRO A 148 8.08 15.61 1.88
C PRO A 148 8.52 14.30 2.57
N ARG A 149 9.14 13.42 1.79
CA ARG A 149 9.75 12.18 2.32
C ARG A 149 10.93 12.47 3.26
N PHE A 150 11.65 13.56 3.04
CA PHE A 150 12.79 13.96 3.86
C PHE A 150 12.57 15.35 4.45
N VAL A 151 12.91 15.50 5.72
CA VAL A 151 12.93 16.77 6.45
C VAL A 151 14.31 16.88 7.10
N LEU A 152 15.04 17.94 6.76
CA LEU A 152 16.42 18.19 7.25
C LEU A 152 17.35 16.97 7.03
N GLY A 153 17.24 16.32 5.86
CA GLY A 153 18.07 15.17 5.48
C GLY A 153 17.71 13.85 6.18
N ARG A 154 16.69 13.82 7.05
CA ARG A 154 16.21 12.60 7.71
C ARG A 154 14.83 12.19 7.20
N PRO A 155 14.53 10.88 7.10
CA PRO A 155 13.19 10.40 6.76
C PRO A 155 12.14 10.96 7.71
N THR A 156 11.01 11.42 7.16
CA THR A 156 9.98 12.13 7.92
C THR A 156 9.39 11.28 9.05
N ASP A 157 9.24 9.97 8.85
CA ASP A 157 8.71 9.02 9.83
C ASP A 157 9.61 8.86 11.07
N GLN A 158 10.92 9.14 10.95
CA GLN A 158 11.86 9.11 12.08
C GLN A 158 11.69 10.31 13.02
N TRP A 159 11.12 11.41 12.54
CA TRP A 159 10.81 12.57 13.38
C TRP A 159 9.59 12.33 14.29
N THR A 160 8.79 11.31 14.00
CA THR A 160 7.60 10.92 14.78
C THR A 160 7.81 9.63 15.59
N GLY A 161 9.07 9.29 15.90
CA GLY A 161 9.42 8.09 16.65
C GLY A 161 8.97 8.12 18.12
N PRO A 162 9.18 7.02 18.87
CA PRO A 162 8.78 6.86 20.28
C PRO A 162 9.22 8.03 21.17
N GLU A 163 10.38 8.61 20.90
CA GLU A 163 10.95 9.77 21.61
C GLU A 163 10.07 11.03 21.51
N THR A 164 9.32 11.18 20.43
CA THR A 164 8.38 12.30 20.20
C THR A 164 6.92 11.93 20.49
N ALA A 165 6.61 10.63 20.57
CA ALA A 165 5.27 10.12 20.86
C ALA A 165 4.79 10.47 22.30
N GLY A 166 5.72 10.74 23.21
CA GLY A 166 5.43 11.21 24.57
C GLY A 166 5.17 12.72 24.71
N LEU A 167 5.25 13.50 23.62
CA LEU A 167 5.03 14.95 23.68
C LEU A 167 3.56 15.28 23.98
N PRO A 168 3.29 16.25 24.88
CA PRO A 168 1.96 16.81 25.04
C PRO A 168 1.36 17.25 23.69
N LEU A 169 0.10 16.88 23.43
CA LEU A 169 -0.60 17.15 22.17
C LEU A 169 -0.45 18.60 21.64
N PRO A 170 -0.46 19.66 22.47
CA PRO A 170 -0.24 21.03 21.98
C PRO A 170 1.13 21.23 21.31
N LEU A 171 2.19 20.64 21.87
CA LEU A 171 3.55 20.73 21.35
C LEU A 171 3.69 19.92 20.07
N ALA A 172 3.16 18.70 20.04
CA ALA A 172 3.13 17.87 18.82
C ALA A 172 2.40 18.59 17.66
N ARG A 173 1.27 19.25 17.96
CA ARG A 173 0.53 20.06 16.98
C ARG A 173 1.32 21.28 16.51
N ALA A 174 2.00 21.99 17.42
CA ALA A 174 2.84 23.13 17.06
C ALA A 174 4.00 22.71 16.13
N ALA A 175 4.70 21.63 16.48
CA ALA A 175 5.77 21.06 15.65
C ALA A 175 5.25 20.64 14.26
N TYR A 176 4.10 19.97 14.20
CA TYR A 176 3.48 19.59 12.93
C TYR A 176 3.07 20.81 12.08
N ARG A 177 2.58 21.89 12.70
CA ARG A 177 2.28 23.15 11.98
C ARG A 177 3.54 23.80 11.40
N VAL A 178 4.64 23.78 12.14
CA VAL A 178 5.94 24.27 11.65
C VAL A 178 6.41 23.41 10.48
N LEU A 179 6.32 22.08 10.59
CA LEU A 179 6.65 21.17 9.49
C LEU A 179 5.82 21.46 8.23
N LEU A 180 4.50 21.64 8.38
CA LEU A 180 3.61 22.00 7.28
C LEU A 180 3.88 23.38 6.70
N TRP A 181 4.39 24.31 7.51
CA TRP A 181 4.81 25.63 7.03
C TRP A 181 6.10 25.51 6.23
N LEU A 182 7.10 24.78 6.73
CA LEU A 182 8.35 24.50 6.01
C LEU A 182 8.11 23.74 4.71
N SER A 183 7.09 22.87 4.65
CA SER A 183 6.77 22.11 3.45
C SER A 183 6.05 22.93 2.37
N ARG A 184 5.64 24.17 2.66
CA ARG A 184 4.89 25.02 1.72
C ARG A 184 5.74 25.93 0.85
N GLY A 185 7.04 26.05 1.14
CA GLY A 185 7.94 26.98 0.44
C GLY A 185 7.74 28.41 0.90
#